data_AF-A0A418DIH3-F1
#
_entry.id   AF-A0A418DIH3-F1
#
_cell.length_a   1.000
_cell.length_b   1.000
_cell.length_c   1.000
_cell.angle_alpha   90.00
_cell.angle_beta   90.00
_cell.angle_gamma   90.00
#
_symmetry.space_group_name_H-M   'P 1'
#
loop_
_entity.id
_entity.type
_entity.pdbx_description
1 polymer ?
#
loop_
_entity_poly.entity_id
_entity_poly.type
_entity_poly.pdbx_seq_one_letter_code
_entity_poly.pdbx_strand_id
1 'polypeptide(L)'
;MHAVHQPSLVSLVVEPLQGPLRQGTWTEAEVAYVALLSKFFKAGLLECVEPGHSIRKWLASIIKCDPMRISKRLTKSARLGIVPYKRNQPSLDAMSSFERRAFVVKSTDILGGSFSQEATEFASLDSTPPGYGVAM
;
A
#
# COMPACT_ATOMS: atom_id res chain seq x y z
N MET A 1 -26.32 8.40 -22.68
CA MET A 1 -25.14 7.51 -22.58
C MET A 1 -24.61 7.64 -21.16
N HIS A 2 -24.87 6.65 -20.31
CA HIS A 2 -24.55 6.73 -18.89
C HIS A 2 -23.03 6.75 -18.70
N ALA A 3 -22.50 7.88 -18.23
CA ALA A 3 -21.15 7.95 -17.71
C ALA A 3 -21.13 7.10 -16.44
N VAL A 4 -20.63 5.87 -16.58
CA VAL A 4 -20.30 5.00 -15.45
C VAL A 4 -19.24 5.75 -14.64
N HIS A 5 -19.64 6.39 -13.55
CA HIS A 5 -18.73 6.72 -12.47
C HIS A 5 -18.21 5.38 -11.95
N GLN A 6 -17.18 4.83 -12.58
CA GLN A 6 -16.38 3.80 -11.94
C GLN A 6 -15.84 4.47 -10.68
N PRO A 7 -16.19 3.99 -9.46
CA PRO A 7 -15.43 4.38 -8.30
C PRO A 7 -14.02 3.85 -8.57
N SER A 8 -13.12 4.74 -9.00
CA SER A 8 -11.77 4.39 -9.39
C SER A 8 -11.16 3.61 -8.24
N LEU A 9 -10.97 2.30 -8.42
CA LEU A 9 -10.37 1.46 -7.40
C LEU A 9 -8.98 2.04 -7.13
N VAL A 10 -8.73 2.44 -5.88
CA VAL A 10 -7.44 2.98 -5.48
C VAL A 10 -6.41 1.88 -5.62
N SER A 11 -5.46 2.05 -6.53
CA SER A 11 -4.47 1.01 -6.84
C SER A 11 -3.55 0.78 -5.64
N LEU A 12 -3.35 -0.47 -5.23
CA LEU A 12 -2.47 -0.88 -4.13
C LEU A 12 -1.00 -0.93 -4.59
N VAL A 13 -0.57 0.15 -5.23
CA VAL A 13 0.78 0.33 -5.73
C VAL A 13 1.62 0.95 -4.63
N VAL A 14 2.82 0.42 -4.46
CA VAL A 14 3.82 0.95 -3.53
C VAL A 14 4.91 1.57 -4.37
N GLU A 15 5.03 2.90 -4.29
CA GLU A 15 6.08 3.61 -4.99
C GLU A 15 7.44 3.42 -4.29
N PRO A 16 8.53 3.22 -5.05
CA PRO A 16 9.86 3.19 -4.48
C PRO A 16 10.25 4.56 -3.92
N LEU A 17 10.94 4.56 -2.77
CA LEU A 17 11.58 5.74 -2.20
C LEU A 17 12.49 6.38 -3.25
N GLN A 18 12.34 7.69 -3.41
CA GLN A 18 13.21 8.47 -4.27
C GLN A 18 14.48 8.88 -3.51
N GLY A 19 15.63 8.87 -4.21
CA GLY A 19 16.92 9.29 -3.64
C GLY A 19 18.03 8.24 -3.74
N PRO A 20 19.22 8.57 -3.18
CA PRO A 20 20.39 7.70 -3.22
C PRO A 20 20.17 6.43 -2.38
N LEU A 21 20.97 5.39 -2.68
CA LEU A 21 20.93 4.13 -1.94
C LEU A 21 21.09 4.40 -0.43
N ARG A 22 20.12 3.95 0.37
CA ARG A 22 20.12 4.16 1.82
C ARG A 22 21.29 3.41 2.47
N GLN A 23 22.20 4.18 3.04
CA GLN A 23 23.31 3.69 3.87
C GLN A 23 23.12 4.18 5.32
N GLY A 24 23.57 3.40 6.30
CA GLY A 24 23.52 3.77 7.73
C GLY A 24 22.46 3.04 8.58
N THR A 25 22.07 3.64 9.69
CA THR A 25 21.13 3.07 10.67
C THR A 25 19.69 3.10 10.15
N TRP A 26 18.90 2.07 10.48
CA TRP A 26 17.47 2.04 10.17
C TRP A 26 16.72 3.05 11.04
N THR A 27 15.99 3.97 10.43
CA THR A 27 15.06 4.85 11.14
C THR A 27 13.81 4.07 11.56
N GLU A 28 13.13 4.53 12.60
CA GLU A 28 11.89 3.91 13.08
C GLU A 28 10.80 3.89 12.02
N ALA A 29 10.69 4.96 11.23
CA ALA A 29 9.81 5.06 10.06
C ALA A 29 10.09 3.94 9.03
N GLU A 30 11.35 3.76 8.61
CA GLU A 30 11.72 2.69 7.66
C GLU A 30 11.41 1.30 8.22
N VAL A 31 11.61 1.11 9.53
CA VAL A 31 11.29 -0.14 10.21
C VAL A 31 9.80 -0.43 10.19
N ALA A 32 8.98 0.56 10.57
CA ALA A 32 7.53 0.45 10.54
C ALA A 32 7.04 0.18 9.12
N TYR A 33 7.66 0.82 8.13
CA TYR A 33 7.33 0.67 6.72
C TYR A 33 7.62 -0.75 6.22
N VAL A 34 8.81 -1.29 6.47
CA VAL A 34 9.15 -2.69 6.13
C VAL A 34 8.20 -3.66 6.82
N ALA A 35 7.90 -3.44 8.10
CA ALA A 35 7.02 -4.32 8.85
C ALA A 35 5.60 -4.31 8.26
N LEU A 36 5.10 -3.15 7.86
CA LEU A 36 3.81 -2.98 7.21
C LEU A 36 3.80 -3.71 5.85
N LEU A 37 4.74 -3.41 4.96
CA LEU A 37 4.84 -4.04 3.65
C LEU A 37 5.00 -5.56 3.73
N SER A 38 5.73 -6.05 4.74
CA SER A 38 5.88 -7.49 4.97
C SER A 38 4.58 -8.20 5.36
N LYS A 39 3.68 -7.52 6.07
CA LYS A 39 2.35 -8.06 6.38
C LYS A 39 1.50 -8.15 5.12
N PHE A 40 1.51 -7.12 4.28
CA PHE A 40 0.75 -7.11 3.03
C PHE A 40 1.29 -8.11 2.00
N PHE A 41 2.61 -8.25 1.92
CA PHE A 41 3.24 -9.27 1.09
C PHE A 41 2.80 -10.69 1.48
N LYS A 42 2.72 -10.99 2.78
CA LYS A 42 2.19 -12.27 3.28
C LYS A 42 0.72 -12.49 2.93
N ALA A 43 -0.07 -11.42 2.98
CA ALA A 43 -1.49 -11.47 2.69
C ALA A 43 -1.81 -11.56 1.18
N GLY A 44 -0.81 -11.33 0.31
CA GLY A 44 -0.99 -11.38 -1.14
C GLY A 44 -1.73 -10.18 -1.71
N LEU A 45 -1.67 -9.03 -1.02
CA LEU A 45 -2.48 -7.83 -1.31
C LEU A 45 -1.72 -6.74 -2.08
N LEU A 46 -0.56 -7.07 -2.66
CA LEU A 46 0.25 -6.13 -3.41
C LEU A 46 0.02 -6.32 -4.92
N GLU A 47 -0.53 -5.29 -5.57
CA GLU A 47 -0.86 -5.34 -7.00
C GLU A 47 0.37 -5.09 -7.88
N CYS A 48 1.40 -4.43 -7.36
CA CYS A 48 2.64 -4.11 -8.10
C CYS A 48 3.69 -5.24 -8.08
N VAL A 49 3.47 -6.32 -7.33
CA VAL A 49 4.45 -7.42 -7.20
C VAL A 49 4.08 -8.58 -8.12
N GLU A 50 4.99 -8.93 -9.03
CA GLU A 50 4.82 -10.14 -9.83
C GLU A 50 4.91 -11.40 -8.95
N PRO A 51 4.03 -12.40 -9.15
CA PRO A 51 4.05 -13.64 -8.40
C PRO A 51 5.40 -14.34 -8.57
N GLY A 52 5.90 -14.96 -7.50
CA GLY A 52 7.22 -15.59 -7.51
C GLY A 52 8.38 -14.70 -7.05
N HIS A 53 8.21 -13.37 -6.99
CA HIS A 53 9.25 -12.51 -6.41
C HIS A 53 9.48 -12.81 -4.94
N SER A 54 10.73 -12.66 -4.49
CA SER A 54 11.03 -12.70 -3.06
C SER A 54 10.83 -11.32 -2.43
N ILE A 55 10.29 -11.31 -1.21
CA ILE A 55 10.09 -10.08 -0.43
C ILE A 55 11.40 -9.28 -0.27
N ARG A 56 12.55 -9.97 -0.23
CA ARG A 56 13.87 -9.35 -0.06
C ARG A 56 14.26 -8.47 -1.23
N LYS A 57 14.13 -8.99 -2.45
CA LYS A 57 14.45 -8.25 -3.68
C LYS A 57 13.45 -7.11 -3.89
N TRP A 58 12.17 -7.37 -3.63
CA TRP A 58 11.13 -6.36 -3.80
C TRP A 58 11.29 -5.20 -2.81
N LEU A 59 11.39 -5.46 -1.50
CA LEU A 59 11.60 -4.41 -0.50
C LEU A 59 12.91 -3.63 -0.71
N ALA A 60 13.96 -4.30 -1.15
CA ALA A 60 15.23 -3.64 -1.49
C ALA A 60 15.06 -2.59 -2.60
N SER A 61 14.23 -2.90 -3.61
CA SER A 61 13.87 -1.94 -4.67
C SER A 61 13.04 -0.78 -4.14
N ILE A 62 12.03 -1.08 -3.30
CA ILE A 62 11.14 -0.08 -2.73
C ILE A 62 11.88 0.89 -1.80
N ILE A 63 12.76 0.40 -0.94
CA ILE A 63 13.43 1.24 0.08
C ILE A 63 14.80 1.74 -0.41
N LYS A 64 15.19 1.39 -1.64
CA LYS A 64 16.52 1.67 -2.22
C LYS A 64 17.64 1.24 -1.27
N CYS A 65 17.64 -0.03 -0.88
CA CYS A 65 18.71 -0.58 -0.03
C CYS A 65 19.18 -1.94 -0.53
N ASP A 66 20.31 -2.42 -0.01
CA ASP A 66 20.84 -3.73 -0.38
C ASP A 66 19.96 -4.89 0.14
N PRO A 67 19.68 -5.95 -0.64
CA PRO A 67 18.85 -7.08 -0.23
C PRO A 67 19.41 -7.87 0.97
N MET A 68 20.71 -7.80 1.23
CA MET A 68 21.33 -8.38 2.43
C MET A 68 20.92 -7.62 3.69
N ARG A 69 20.71 -6.29 3.58
CA ARG A 69 20.20 -5.44 4.68
C ARG A 69 18.76 -5.81 5.03
N ILE A 70 17.93 -6.10 4.02
CA ILE A 70 16.57 -6.64 4.22
C ILE A 70 16.63 -8.03 4.88
N SER A 71 17.53 -8.90 4.42
CA SER A 71 17.72 -10.25 5.00
C SER A 71 18.03 -10.20 6.49
N LYS A 72 18.97 -9.33 6.90
CA LYS A 72 19.35 -9.12 8.31
C LYS A 72 18.23 -8.50 9.16
N ARG A 73 17.29 -7.79 8.57
CA ARG A 73 16.15 -7.22 9.30
C ARG A 73 15.02 -8.23 9.44
N LEU A 74 14.77 -9.00 8.38
CA LEU A 74 13.72 -10.00 8.32
C LEU A 74 14.10 -11.34 8.97
N THR A 75 15.33 -11.52 9.47
CA THR A 75 15.76 -12.75 10.18
C THR A 75 14.94 -13.06 11.42
N LYS A 76 14.32 -12.07 12.10
CA LYS A 76 13.32 -12.34 13.15
C LYS A 76 12.04 -13.00 12.62
N SER A 77 11.80 -12.92 11.31
CA SER A 77 10.72 -13.55 10.57
C SER A 77 11.27 -14.54 9.54
N ALA A 78 12.32 -15.30 9.89
CA ALA A 78 13.24 -16.06 9.02
C ALA A 78 12.66 -16.77 7.79
N ARG A 79 11.38 -17.16 7.79
CA ARG A 79 10.73 -17.81 6.63
C ARG A 79 10.23 -16.84 5.55
N LEU A 80 10.05 -15.55 5.87
CA LEU A 80 9.55 -14.54 4.92
C LEU A 80 10.45 -14.36 3.71
N GLY A 81 11.77 -14.38 3.92
CA GLY A 81 12.74 -14.14 2.84
C GLY A 81 12.85 -15.27 1.81
N ILE A 82 12.23 -16.41 2.08
CA ILE A 82 12.27 -17.63 1.25
C ILE A 82 10.95 -17.83 0.53
N VAL A 83 9.83 -17.43 1.15
CA VAL A 83 8.49 -17.61 0.56
C VAL A 83 8.33 -16.71 -0.67
N PRO A 84 8.07 -17.29 -1.85
CA PRO A 84 7.75 -16.51 -3.04
C PRO A 84 6.42 -15.79 -2.84
N TYR A 85 6.28 -14.61 -3.43
CA TYR A 85 5.02 -13.87 -3.43
C TYR A 85 3.91 -14.71 -4.06
N LYS A 86 2.78 -14.81 -3.38
CA LYS A 86 1.55 -15.38 -3.92
C LYS A 86 0.47 -14.33 -3.84
N ARG A 87 0.02 -13.85 -5.01
CA ARG A 87 -1.10 -12.90 -5.09
C ARG A 87 -2.38 -13.59 -4.62
N ASN A 88 -3.11 -12.91 -3.75
CA ASN A 88 -4.38 -13.38 -3.23
C ASN A 88 -5.51 -12.63 -3.95
N GLN A 89 -5.74 -13.02 -5.21
CA GLN A 89 -6.75 -12.42 -6.06
C GLN A 89 -8.15 -12.32 -5.41
N PRO A 90 -8.70 -13.37 -4.75
CA PRO A 90 -10.03 -13.25 -4.15
C PRO A 90 -10.08 -12.24 -3.01
N SER A 91 -9.00 -12.07 -2.23
CA SER A 91 -8.94 -11.03 -1.20
C SER A 91 -8.73 -9.63 -1.79
N LEU A 92 -8.01 -9.51 -2.91
CA LEU A 92 -7.93 -8.25 -3.66
C LEU A 92 -9.32 -7.85 -4.16
N ASP A 93 -10.04 -8.77 -4.81
CA ASP A 93 -11.36 -8.51 -5.38
C ASP A 93 -12.40 -8.19 -4.29
N ALA A 94 -12.29 -8.83 -3.12
CA ALA A 94 -13.16 -8.60 -1.97
C ALA A 94 -12.88 -7.29 -1.20
N MET A 95 -11.68 -6.70 -1.33
CA MET A 95 -11.37 -5.45 -0.62
C MET A 95 -12.27 -4.32 -1.12
N SER A 96 -12.80 -3.55 -0.18
CA SER A 96 -13.54 -2.34 -0.50
C SER A 96 -12.60 -1.20 -0.94
N SER A 97 -13.14 -0.20 -1.63
CA SER A 97 -12.37 1.02 -1.95
C SER A 97 -11.87 1.75 -0.69
N PHE A 98 -12.57 1.60 0.44
CA PHE A 98 -12.14 2.15 1.73
C PHE A 98 -10.90 1.43 2.27
N GLU A 99 -10.88 0.10 2.24
CA GLU A 99 -9.71 -0.67 2.68
C GLU A 99 -8.50 -0.43 1.79
N ARG A 100 -8.72 -0.30 0.47
CA ARG A 100 -7.65 0.08 -0.45
C ARG A 100 -7.10 1.48 -0.17
N ARG A 101 -7.97 2.45 0.13
CA ARG A 101 -7.53 3.79 0.57
C ARG A 101 -6.78 3.76 1.89
N ALA A 102 -7.27 3.00 2.87
CA ALA A 102 -6.61 2.86 4.17
C ALA A 102 -5.20 2.27 4.01
N PHE A 103 -4.99 1.36 3.06
CA PHE A 103 -3.64 0.88 2.69
C PHE A 103 -2.73 2.03 2.23
N VAL A 104 -3.18 2.82 1.25
CA VAL A 104 -2.37 3.92 0.68
C VAL A 104 -2.08 4.97 1.74
N VAL A 105 -3.08 5.38 2.52
CA VAL A 105 -2.89 6.36 3.59
C VAL A 105 -1.89 5.86 4.63
N LYS A 106 -1.98 4.59 5.02
CA LYS A 106 -1.09 4.00 6.02
C LYS A 106 0.35 3.84 5.52
N SER A 107 0.56 3.57 4.24
CA SER A 107 1.91 3.52 3.67
C SER A 107 2.52 4.93 3.55
N THR A 108 1.72 5.95 3.20
CA THR A 108 2.19 7.35 3.11
C THR A 108 2.45 8.01 4.46
N ASP A 109 1.64 7.70 5.47
CA ASP A 109 1.77 8.27 6.82
C ASP A 109 3.11 7.88 7.47
N ILE A 110 3.49 6.60 7.35
CA ILE A 110 4.74 6.08 7.94
C ILE A 110 5.99 6.76 7.37
N LEU A 111 5.97 7.15 6.09
CA LEU A 111 7.12 7.78 5.43
C LEU A 111 7.19 9.29 5.66
N GLY A 112 6.25 9.87 6.41
CA GLY A 112 6.25 11.30 6.72
C GLY A 112 5.97 12.16 5.50
N GLY A 113 4.77 12.03 4.92
CA GLY A 113 4.08 13.14 4.23
C GLY A 113 4.86 13.91 3.15
N SER A 114 5.76 13.28 2.40
CA SER A 114 6.43 13.88 1.23
C SER A 114 6.22 13.07 -0.05
N PHE A 115 4.97 12.64 -0.27
CA PHE A 115 4.48 12.35 -1.61
C PHE A 115 3.49 13.47 -1.95
N SER A 116 3.86 14.34 -2.88
CA SER A 116 3.05 15.48 -3.30
C SER A 116 1.62 15.05 -3.59
N GLN A 117 0.71 15.82 -3.01
CA GLN A 117 -0.73 15.62 -3.11
C GLN A 117 -1.18 15.69 -4.56
N GLU A 118 -1.66 14.57 -5.09
CA GLU A 118 -2.88 14.54 -5.91
C GLU A 118 -3.90 13.64 -5.19
N ALA A 119 -4.23 14.05 -3.97
CA ALA A 119 -5.46 13.67 -3.27
C ALA A 119 -6.24 14.95 -2.92
N THR A 120 -6.30 15.86 -3.88
CA THR A 120 -7.32 16.92 -3.95
C THR A 120 -8.16 16.48 -5.13
N GLU A 121 -9.27 15.78 -4.93
CA GLU A 121 -10.59 16.37 -4.74
C GLU A 121 -11.49 15.15 -4.50
N PHE A 122 -12.19 14.98 -3.39
CA PHE A 122 -13.60 15.34 -3.30
C PHE A 122 -14.09 14.86 -1.93
N ALA A 123 -13.72 15.61 -0.89
CA ALA A 123 -14.42 15.56 0.38
C ALA A 123 -15.43 16.72 0.36
N SER A 124 -16.48 16.64 -0.45
CA SER A 124 -17.65 17.52 -0.32
C SER A 124 -18.80 17.01 -1.18
N LEU A 125 -19.97 16.88 -0.53
CA LEU A 125 -21.31 16.69 -1.12
C LEU A 125 -21.72 15.25 -1.46
N ASP A 126 -22.07 14.49 -0.41
CA ASP A 126 -23.45 14.00 -0.35
C ASP A 126 -23.92 13.90 1.11
N SER A 127 -24.25 15.07 1.66
CA SER A 127 -25.17 15.17 2.80
C SER A 127 -26.44 15.81 2.27
N THR A 128 -27.32 15.01 1.66
CA THR A 128 -28.73 15.39 1.53
C THR A 128 -29.60 14.20 1.93
N PRO A 129 -30.31 14.24 3.07
CA PRO A 129 -31.38 13.29 3.33
C PRO A 129 -32.53 13.55 2.34
N PRO A 130 -33.16 12.53 1.73
CA PRO A 130 -34.37 12.75 0.96
C PRO A 130 -35.49 13.14 1.93
N GLY A 131 -35.85 14.43 1.91
CA GLY A 131 -37.09 14.91 2.47
C GLY A 131 -38.27 14.47 1.62
N TYR A 132 -39.37 14.11 2.24
CA TYR A 132 -40.71 14.29 1.68
C TYR A 132 -41.67 14.59 2.82
N GLY A 133 -41.92 15.89 3.01
CA GLY A 133 -43.08 16.42 3.70
C GLY A 133 -43.78 17.40 2.76
N VAL A 134 -45.12 17.26 2.72
CA VAL A 134 -46.17 18.15 2.21
C VAL A 134 -46.74 17.88 0.81
N ALA A 135 -48.00 17.41 0.80
CA ALA A 135 -49.14 18.03 0.11
C ALA A 135 -50.40 17.15 0.23
N MET A 136 -51.32 17.50 1.14
CA MET A 136 -52.78 17.63 0.94
C MET A 136 -53.41 18.24 2.18
#